data_AF-G9XEF7-F1
#
_entry.id   AF-G9XEF7-F1
#
_cell.length_a   1.000
_cell.length_b   1.000
_cell.length_c   1.000
_cell.angle_alpha   90.00
_cell.angle_beta   90.00
_cell.angle_gamma   90.00
#
_symmetry.space_group_name_H-M   'P 1'
#
loop_
_entity.id
_entity.type
_entity.pdbx_description
1 polymer ?
#
loop_
_entity_poly.entity_id
_entity_poly.type
_entity_poly.pdbx_seq_one_letter_code
_entity_poly.pdbx_strand_id
1 'polypeptide(L)'
;MKDNRLFRILYYILEKGKVTASELADKFEVSVRTIYRDIDSISSAGIPIYALQGKGGGIEIAEDFVLSKSLLSENEKQQIMSALQGLDNTTIQRENELLTKLSALFKMKNTSWIEVD
;
A
#
# COMPACT_ATOMS: atom_id res chain seq x y z
N MET A 1 14.34 -2.45 9.36
CA MET A 1 13.23 -2.87 10.26
C MET A 1 12.16 -1.77 10.50
N LYS A 2 12.47 -0.47 10.43
CA LYS A 2 11.46 0.62 10.56
C LYS A 2 10.53 0.77 9.35
N ASP A 3 11.07 0.64 8.12
CA ASP A 3 10.31 0.87 6.88
C ASP A 3 9.14 -0.10 6.69
N ASN A 4 9.28 -1.32 7.22
CA ASN A 4 8.23 -2.33 7.17
C ASN A 4 7.02 -1.96 8.06
N ARG A 5 7.22 -1.26 9.20
CA ARG A 5 6.10 -0.92 10.10
C ARG A 5 5.23 0.20 9.57
N LEU A 6 5.82 1.26 9.00
CA LEU A 6 5.05 2.38 8.43
C LEU A 6 4.14 1.89 7.29
N PHE A 7 4.69 1.03 6.41
CA PHE A 7 3.93 0.40 5.35
C PHE A 7 2.79 -0.48 5.88
N ARG A 8 3.05 -1.30 6.91
CA ARG A 8 2.03 -2.15 7.52
C ARG A 8 0.92 -1.35 8.22
N ILE A 9 1.26 -0.25 8.89
CA ILE A 9 0.27 0.67 9.48
C ILE A 9 -0.64 1.23 8.38
N LEU A 10 -0.03 1.72 7.30
CA LEU A 10 -0.76 2.30 6.19
C LEU A 10 -1.70 1.30 5.51
N TYR A 11 -1.19 0.10 5.20
CA TYR A 11 -1.99 -0.98 4.62
C TYR A 11 -3.17 -1.35 5.53
N TYR A 12 -2.93 -1.43 6.83
CA TYR A 12 -3.99 -1.74 7.78
C TYR A 12 -5.09 -0.68 7.82
N ILE A 13 -4.72 0.60 7.74
CA ILE A 13 -5.69 1.70 7.67
C ILE A 13 -6.47 1.64 6.34
N LEU A 14 -5.80 1.37 5.22
CA LEU A 14 -6.47 1.21 3.91
C LEU A 14 -7.49 0.06 3.92
N GLU A 15 -7.16 -1.07 4.54
CA GLU A 15 -8.05 -2.24 4.63
C GLU A 15 -9.28 -1.97 5.51
N LYS A 16 -9.08 -1.26 6.63
CA LYS A 16 -10.13 -0.99 7.62
C LYS A 16 -10.92 0.31 7.37
N GLY A 17 -10.39 1.19 6.52
CA GLY A 17 -10.87 2.56 6.32
C GLY A 17 -10.51 3.49 7.48
N LYS A 18 -10.92 3.12 8.70
CA LYS A 18 -10.74 3.93 9.92
C LYS A 18 -10.40 3.06 11.12
N VAL A 19 -9.36 3.42 11.86
CA VAL A 19 -8.85 2.66 13.02
C VAL A 19 -8.42 3.58 14.15
N THR A 20 -8.43 3.11 15.39
CA THR A 20 -7.98 3.95 16.52
C THR A 20 -6.47 3.85 16.75
N ALA A 21 -5.87 4.86 17.38
CA ALA A 21 -4.45 4.81 17.74
C ALA A 21 -4.14 3.69 18.75
N SER A 22 -5.10 3.38 19.64
CA SER A 22 -4.99 2.25 20.58
C SER A 22 -5.01 0.90 19.86
N GLU A 23 -5.90 0.73 18.89
CA GLU A 23 -5.96 -0.50 18.09
C GLU A 23 -4.66 -0.73 17.31
N LEU A 24 -4.11 0.32 16.70
CA LEU A 24 -2.81 0.26 16.04
C LEU A 24 -1.69 -0.07 17.04
N ALA A 25 -1.72 0.53 18.22
CA ALA A 25 -0.72 0.29 19.27
C ALA A 25 -0.71 -1.17 19.70
N ASP A 26 -1.88 -1.76 19.95
CA ASP A 26 -2.04 -3.16 20.32
C ASP A 26 -1.60 -4.08 19.18
N LYS A 27 -2.01 -3.79 17.94
CA LYS A 27 -1.70 -4.62 16.76
C LYS A 27 -0.22 -4.65 16.40
N PHE A 28 0.46 -3.53 16.58
CA PHE A 28 1.88 -3.39 16.24
C PHE A 28 2.79 -3.51 17.44
N GLU A 29 2.25 -3.82 18.62
CA GLU A 29 2.96 -4.02 19.88
C GLU A 29 3.86 -2.83 20.24
N VAL A 30 3.32 -1.62 20.11
CA VAL A 30 4.00 -0.36 20.39
C VAL A 30 3.13 0.57 21.21
N SER A 31 3.72 1.62 21.78
CA SER A 31 2.92 2.62 22.48
C SER A 31 2.09 3.47 21.52
N VAL A 32 0.95 3.99 22.00
CA VAL A 32 0.13 4.99 21.30
C VAL A 32 0.97 6.20 20.86
N ARG A 33 1.94 6.63 21.68
CA ARG A 33 2.90 7.69 21.32
C ARG A 33 3.75 7.33 20.11
N THR A 34 4.15 6.06 19.98
CA THR A 34 4.88 5.56 18.81
C THR A 34 3.99 5.55 17.58
N ILE A 35 2.71 5.17 17.71
CA ILE A 35 1.75 5.27 16.61
C ILE A 35 1.64 6.71 16.12
N TYR A 36 1.41 7.69 17.00
CA TYR A 36 1.31 9.09 16.57
C TYR A 36 2.59 9.56 15.85
N ARG A 37 3.78 9.21 16.35
CA ARG A 37 5.04 9.54 15.67
C ARG A 37 5.18 8.86 14.30
N ASP A 38 4.70 7.62 14.18
CA ASP A 38 4.69 6.89 12.91
C ASP A 38 3.66 7.52 11.94
N ILE A 39 2.50 7.98 12.42
CA ILE A 39 1.53 8.76 11.63
C ILE A 39 2.13 10.08 11.16
N ASP A 40 2.85 10.81 12.02
CA ASP A 40 3.53 12.05 11.65
C ASP A 40 4.57 11.80 10.56
N SER A 41 5.29 10.68 10.64
CA SER A 41 6.28 10.27 9.64
C SER A 41 5.62 9.96 8.29
N ILE A 42 4.48 9.24 8.31
CA ILE A 42 3.67 8.94 7.13
C ILE A 42 3.13 10.23 6.50
N SER A 43 2.58 11.14 7.33
CA SER A 43 2.09 12.44 6.88
C SER A 43 3.20 13.28 6.24
N SER A 44 4.39 13.27 6.84
CA SER A 44 5.56 13.99 6.32
C SER A 44 6.07 13.44 4.99
N ALA A 45 5.74 12.18 4.66
CA ALA A 45 6.03 11.58 3.36
C ALA A 45 5.01 11.96 2.27
N GLY A 46 4.08 12.88 2.55
CA GLY A 46 3.08 13.35 1.58
C GLY A 46 1.82 12.49 1.49
N ILE A 47 1.66 11.52 2.38
CA ILE A 47 0.46 10.70 2.49
C ILE A 47 -0.60 11.48 3.31
N PRO A 48 -1.81 11.73 2.77
CA PRO A 48 -2.86 12.49 3.45
C PRO A 48 -3.58 11.61 4.48
N ILE A 49 -2.86 11.29 5.55
CA ILE A 49 -3.36 10.60 6.74
C ILE A 49 -3.71 11.64 7.80
N TYR A 50 -4.84 11.48 8.48
CA TYR A 50 -5.25 12.40 9.53
C TYR A 50 -5.90 11.66 10.70
N ALA A 51 -5.82 12.27 11.89
CA ALA A 51 -6.40 11.77 13.12
C ALA A 51 -7.58 12.65 13.55
N LEU A 52 -8.77 12.06 13.63
CA LEU A 52 -9.98 12.66 14.15
C LEU A 52 -10.06 12.43 15.66
N GLN A 53 -10.24 13.51 16.43
CA GLN A 53 -10.38 13.44 17.88
C GLN A 53 -11.85 13.26 18.32
N GLY A 54 -12.06 12.73 19.52
CA GLY A 54 -13.39 12.62 20.15
C GLY A 54 -14.04 11.23 20.08
N LYS A 55 -15.30 11.13 20.51
CA LYS A 55 -16.08 9.89 20.46
C LYS A 55 -16.33 9.52 18.99
N GLY A 56 -15.90 8.33 18.59
CA GLY A 56 -15.91 7.92 17.17
C GLY A 56 -14.77 8.52 16.34
N GLY A 57 -13.75 9.10 17.00
CA GLY A 57 -12.50 9.49 16.39
C GLY A 57 -11.71 8.29 15.85
N GLY A 58 -10.62 8.55 15.14
CA GLY A 58 -9.82 7.53 14.48
C GLY A 58 -8.82 8.13 13.51
N ILE A 59 -7.90 7.29 13.05
CA ILE A 59 -6.92 7.57 12.02
C ILE A 59 -7.46 6.97 10.72
N GLU A 60 -7.53 7.79 9.68
CA GLU A 60 -7.99 7.42 8.36
C GLU A 60 -7.16 8.13 7.29
N ILE A 61 -7.21 7.59 6.08
CA ILE A 61 -6.56 8.14 4.89
C ILE A 61 -7.66 8.77 4.04
N ALA A 62 -7.42 9.97 3.49
CA ALA A 62 -8.39 10.64 2.65
C ALA A 62 -8.89 9.71 1.52
N GLU A 63 -10.21 9.63 1.32
CA GLU A 63 -10.87 8.70 0.38
C GLU A 63 -10.32 8.81 -1.05
N ASP A 64 -9.88 9.99 -1.47
CA ASP A 64 -9.33 10.24 -2.81
C ASP A 64 -7.86 9.82 -2.98
N PHE A 65 -7.20 9.36 -1.92
CA PHE A 65 -5.80 8.92 -1.95
C PHE A 65 -5.63 7.42 -2.28
N VAL A 66 -6.72 6.71 -2.57
CA VAL A 66 -6.69 5.28 -2.88
C VAL A 66 -5.73 5.00 -4.04
N LEU A 67 -4.60 4.38 -3.67
CA LEU A 67 -3.56 3.66 -4.44
C LEU A 67 -2.99 4.25 -5.74
N SER A 68 -3.58 5.28 -6.33
CA SER A 68 -3.39 5.59 -7.74
C SER A 68 -2.11 6.37 -8.05
N LYS A 69 -1.44 6.97 -7.04
CA LYS A 69 -0.24 7.80 -7.31
C LYS A 69 0.93 7.76 -6.32
N SER A 70 0.81 7.23 -5.09
CA SER A 70 1.77 7.66 -4.05
C SER A 70 2.52 6.59 -3.26
N LEU A 71 2.18 5.30 -3.33
CA LEU A 71 2.82 4.29 -2.46
C LEU A 71 3.99 3.56 -3.09
N LEU A 72 4.01 3.48 -4.41
CA LEU A 72 5.05 2.79 -5.16
C LEU A 72 5.69 3.79 -6.10
N SER A 73 7.01 3.89 -6.04
CA SER A 73 7.78 4.53 -7.09
C SER A 73 7.55 3.81 -8.41
N GLU A 74 7.77 4.50 -9.53
CA GLU A 74 7.68 3.86 -10.86
C GLU A 74 8.60 2.63 -10.97
N ASN A 75 9.75 2.66 -10.28
CA ASN A 75 10.65 1.52 -10.23
C ASN A 75 10.06 0.32 -9.49
N GLU A 76 9.41 0.54 -8.34
CA GLU A 76 8.76 -0.55 -7.59
C GLU A 76 7.56 -1.12 -8.34
N LYS A 77 6.79 -0.29 -9.05
CA LYS A 77 5.71 -0.76 -9.93
C LYS A 77 6.26 -1.64 -11.05
N GLN A 78 7.35 -1.23 -11.69
CA GLN A 78 8.06 -2.03 -12.70
C GLN A 78 8.57 -3.36 -12.13
N GLN A 79 9.18 -3.36 -10.95
CA GLN A 79 9.66 -4.59 -10.30
C GLN A 79 8.53 -5.58 -10.01
N ILE A 80 7.38 -5.10 -9.50
CA ILE A 80 6.20 -5.94 -9.24
C ILE A 80 5.66 -6.51 -10.56
N MET A 81 5.57 -5.70 -11.61
CA MET A 81 5.09 -6.16 -12.92
C MET A 81 6.02 -7.21 -13.55
N SER A 82 7.33 -6.97 -13.54
CA SER A 82 8.31 -7.92 -14.08
C SER A 82 8.34 -9.24 -13.30
N ALA A 83 8.21 -9.18 -11.97
CA ALA A 83 8.11 -10.37 -11.14
C ALA A 83 6.86 -11.20 -11.47
N LEU A 84 5.70 -10.55 -11.63
CA LEU A 84 4.47 -11.24 -12.00
C LEU A 84 4.53 -11.83 -13.41
N GLN A 85 5.05 -11.10 -14.41
CA GLN A 85 5.26 -11.64 -15.75
C GLN A 85 6.21 -12.85 -15.76
N GLY A 86 7.22 -12.84 -14.88
CA GLY A 86 8.13 -13.97 -14.68
C GLY A 86 7.53 -15.16 -13.94
N LEU A 87 6.29 -15.08 -13.43
CA LEU A 87 5.53 -16.21 -12.88
C LEU A 87 4.57 -16.82 -13.93
N ASP A 88 4.27 -16.08 -15.01
CA ASP A 88 3.38 -16.53 -16.08
C ASP A 88 3.99 -17.64 -16.93
N ASN A 89 5.30 -17.58 -17.14
CA ASN A 89 6.06 -18.58 -17.88
C ASN A 89 6.16 -19.94 -17.15
N THR A 90 5.74 -20.03 -15.88
CA THR A 90 5.73 -21.27 -15.09
C THR A 90 4.32 -21.76 -14.75
N THR A 91 3.30 -20.89 -14.83
CA THR A 91 1.93 -21.20 -14.41
C THR A 91 1.02 -21.43 -15.61
N ILE A 92 0.89 -22.70 -15.99
CA ILE A 92 -0.03 -23.17 -17.02
C ILE A 92 -1.49 -22.80 -16.62
N GLN A 93 -2.11 -21.91 -17.41
CA GLN A 93 -3.57 -21.81 -17.66
C GLN A 93 -4.51 -21.30 -16.55
N ARG A 94 -4.15 -20.24 -15.81
CA ARG A 94 -5.17 -19.35 -15.24
C ARG A 94 -5.06 -17.97 -15.86
N GLU A 95 -6.12 -17.54 -16.53
CA GLU A 95 -6.28 -16.18 -17.04
C GLU A 95 -5.81 -15.18 -15.98
N ASN A 96 -4.85 -14.35 -16.36
CA ASN A 96 -4.10 -13.56 -15.41
C ASN A 96 -4.84 -12.26 -15.06
N GLU A 97 -6.00 -12.44 -14.43
CA GLU A 97 -6.87 -11.39 -13.93
C GLU A 97 -6.10 -10.44 -13.00
N LEU A 98 -5.11 -10.97 -12.27
CA LEU A 98 -4.22 -10.21 -11.40
C LEU A 98 -3.33 -9.24 -12.17
N LEU A 99 -2.65 -9.68 -13.24
CA LEU A 99 -1.88 -8.79 -14.11
C LEU A 99 -2.75 -7.74 -14.78
N THR A 100 -3.95 -8.11 -15.21
CA THR A 100 -4.89 -7.19 -15.87
C THR A 100 -5.38 -6.12 -14.89
N LYS A 101 -5.74 -6.51 -13.67
CA LYS A 101 -6.15 -5.57 -12.61
C LYS A 101 -5.00 -4.67 -12.16
N LEU A 102 -3.79 -5.24 -11.97
CA LEU A 102 -2.62 -4.47 -11.52
C LEU A 102 -2.10 -3.51 -12.59
N SER A 103 -2.06 -3.90 -13.86
CA SER A 103 -1.69 -2.99 -14.96
C SER A 103 -2.68 -1.83 -15.11
N ALA A 104 -3.99 -2.10 -14.96
CA ALA A 104 -5.02 -1.06 -14.94
C ALA A 104 -4.88 -0.13 -13.73
N LEU A 105 -4.60 -0.66 -12.53
CA LEU A 105 -4.37 0.13 -11.32
C LEU A 105 -3.12 1.01 -11.43
N PHE A 106 -2.04 0.51 -12.04
CA PHE A 106 -0.80 1.26 -12.21
C PHE A 106 -0.78 2.15 -13.46
N LYS A 107 -1.81 2.07 -14.33
CA LYS A 107 -1.87 2.76 -15.62
C LYS A 107 -0.62 2.52 -16.49
N MET A 108 0.02 1.36 -16.34
CA MET A 108 1.21 0.97 -17.08
C MET A 108 0.77 0.31 -18.38
N LYS A 109 1.30 0.79 -19.51
CA LYS A 109 1.09 0.13 -20.80
C LYS A 109 1.74 -1.24 -20.72
N ASN A 110 0.99 -2.32 -20.97
CA ASN A 110 1.52 -3.68 -20.98
C ASN A 110 2.49 -3.83 -22.16
N THR A 111 3.72 -3.41 -21.96
CA THR A 111 4.76 -3.53 -22.96
C THR A 111 5.40 -4.90 -22.80
N SER A 112 4.77 -5.87 -23.46
CA SER A 112 5.40 -7.15 -23.79
C SER A 112 6.71 -6.85 -24.54
N TRP A 113 7.85 -6.93 -23.85
CA TRP A 113 9.19 -6.87 -24.46
C TRP A 113 10.10 -7.96 -23.90
N ILE A 114 9.54 -9.11 -23.60
CA ILE A 114 10.35 -10.29 -23.27
C ILE A 114 9.82 -11.43 -24.14
N GLU A 115 9.98 -11.26 -25.46
CA GLU A 115 10.32 -12.42 -26.29
C GLU A 115 11.78 -12.74 -25.96
N VAL A 116 11.98 -13.79 -25.17
CA VAL A 116 13.30 -14.42 -25.05
C VAL A 116 13.41 -15.34 -26.26
N ASP A 117 14.35 -15.03 -27.15
CA ASP A 117 14.85 -15.96 -28.18
C ASP A 117 15.60 -17.13 -27.51
#